data_AF-A0A939XQ50-F1
#
_entry.id   AF-A0A939XQ50-F1
#
_cell.length_a   1.000
_cell.length_b   1.000
_cell.length_c   1.000
_cell.angle_alpha   90.00
_cell.angle_beta   90.00
_cell.angle_gamma   90.00
#
_symmetry.space_group_name_H-M   'P 1'
#
loop_
_entity.id
_entity.type
_entity.pdbx_description
1 polymer ?
#
loop_
_entity_poly.entity_id
_entity_poly.type
_entity_poly.pdbx_seq_one_letter_code
_entity_poly.pdbx_strand_id
1 'polypeptide(L)'
;MSVQEQLRIAPEQLCWRCDPAQFTFASTEELESLDAPIGQQRALDALRFGLEIDSQGFNIFVVGESGTGRYSTLHAILGRRAAQEPIPDDWCYLNDFNNDNEPDCISLPHGKGKELHQDMEDLVRRLGEAIPRFFESREFNQQK
;
A
#
# COMPACT_ATOMS: atom_id res chain seq x y z
N MET A 1 -64.41 -2.44 19.09
CA MET A 1 -63.05 -2.31 19.67
C MET A 1 -62.43 -1.08 19.06
N SER A 2 -61.85 -0.22 19.88
CA SER A 2 -61.14 0.99 19.42
C SER A 2 -59.91 0.56 18.62
N VAL A 3 -59.55 1.30 17.57
CA VAL A 3 -58.31 1.07 16.79
C VAL A 3 -57.08 1.03 17.71
N GLN A 4 -57.11 1.76 18.83
CA GLN A 4 -56.07 1.75 19.86
C GLN A 4 -55.92 0.41 20.57
N GLU A 5 -57.00 -0.37 20.74
CA GLU A 5 -56.94 -1.69 21.36
C GLU A 5 -56.37 -2.74 20.40
N GLN A 6 -56.62 -2.57 19.09
CA GLN A 6 -56.11 -3.47 18.04
C GLN A 6 -54.62 -3.28 17.75
N LEU A 7 -54.08 -2.08 18.00
CA LEU A 7 -52.67 -1.73 17.79
C LEU A 7 -51.85 -1.72 19.10
N ARG A 8 -52.41 -2.20 20.21
CA ARG A 8 -51.72 -2.25 21.50
C ARG A 8 -50.65 -3.34 21.48
N ILE A 9 -49.39 -2.94 21.62
CA ILE A 9 -48.24 -3.84 21.73
C ILE A 9 -47.96 -4.14 23.20
N ALA A 10 -47.63 -5.39 23.51
CA ALA A 10 -47.27 -5.80 24.86
C ALA A 10 -45.88 -5.23 25.24
N PRO A 11 -45.63 -4.84 26.50
CA PRO A 11 -44.34 -4.28 26.93
C PRO A 11 -43.12 -5.13 26.54
N GLU A 12 -43.30 -6.45 26.50
CA GLU A 12 -42.26 -7.42 26.16
C GLU A 12 -41.85 -7.36 24.69
N GLN A 13 -42.73 -6.87 23.82
CA GLN A 13 -42.49 -6.69 22.38
C GLN A 13 -41.91 -5.31 22.05
N LEU A 14 -41.75 -4.42 23.03
CA LEU A 14 -41.17 -3.09 22.84
C LEU A 14 -39.63 -3.10 22.77
N CYS A 15 -39.00 -4.24 23.12
CA CYS A 15 -37.55 -4.35 23.14
C CYS A 15 -37.11 -5.66 22.49
N TRP A 16 -36.16 -5.57 21.56
CA TRP A 16 -35.48 -6.76 21.05
C TRP A 16 -34.52 -7.30 22.11
N ARG A 17 -34.55 -8.61 22.35
CA ARG A 17 -33.66 -9.30 23.27
C ARG A 17 -32.86 -10.36 22.53
N CYS A 18 -31.54 -10.33 22.71
CA CYS A 18 -30.66 -11.41 22.30
C CYS A 18 -30.72 -12.52 23.35
N ASP A 19 -31.08 -13.74 22.96
CA ASP A 19 -31.02 -14.91 23.86
C ASP A 19 -29.57 -15.38 24.02
N PRO A 20 -28.94 -15.27 25.21
CA PRO A 20 -27.56 -15.70 25.39
C PRO A 20 -27.37 -17.22 25.21
N ALA A 21 -28.42 -18.02 25.41
CA ALA A 21 -28.35 -19.47 25.26
C ALA A 21 -28.16 -19.93 23.81
N GLN A 22 -28.27 -19.02 22.83
CA GLN A 22 -28.03 -19.32 21.41
C GLN A 22 -26.54 -19.47 21.08
N PHE A 23 -25.62 -19.03 21.95
CA PHE A 23 -24.19 -19.06 21.72
C PHE A 23 -23.53 -20.25 22.42
N THR A 24 -22.51 -20.83 21.77
CA THR A 24 -21.75 -21.98 22.29
C THR A 24 -20.41 -21.58 22.94
N PHE A 25 -20.14 -20.28 23.06
CA PHE A 25 -18.90 -19.72 23.61
C PHE A 25 -19.23 -18.85 24.84
N ALA A 26 -18.27 -18.72 25.77
CA ALA A 26 -18.45 -17.88 26.95
C ALA A 26 -17.95 -16.44 26.73
N SER A 27 -16.93 -16.26 25.87
CA SER A 27 -16.35 -14.96 25.53
C SER A 27 -16.08 -14.83 24.03
N THR A 28 -16.17 -13.60 23.50
CA THR A 28 -15.79 -13.30 22.10
C THR A 28 -14.30 -13.47 21.84
N GLU A 29 -13.47 -13.60 22.88
CA GLU A 29 -12.05 -13.95 22.77
C GLU A 29 -11.83 -15.36 22.24
N GLU A 30 -12.83 -16.25 22.39
CA GLU A 30 -12.80 -17.63 21.87
C GLU A 30 -13.09 -17.70 20.36
N LEU A 31 -13.54 -16.58 19.77
CA LEU A 31 -13.91 -16.52 18.37
C LEU A 31 -12.71 -16.15 17.50
N GLU A 32 -12.66 -16.77 16.32
CA GLU A 32 -11.71 -16.34 15.29
C GLU A 32 -12.02 -14.92 14.82
N SER A 33 -10.96 -14.15 14.59
CA SER A 33 -11.10 -12.81 14.01
C SER A 33 -11.71 -12.91 12.61
N LEU A 34 -12.64 -12.02 12.31
CA LEU A 34 -13.20 -11.94 10.96
C LEU A 34 -12.20 -11.27 10.02
N ASP A 35 -11.73 -12.01 9.02
CA ASP A 35 -10.80 -11.52 7.99
C ASP A 35 -11.45 -10.64 6.91
N ALA A 36 -12.77 -10.45 6.99
CA ALA A 36 -13.55 -9.75 6.00
C ALA A 36 -14.56 -8.78 6.64
N PRO A 37 -14.80 -7.61 6.02
CA PRO A 37 -15.80 -6.66 6.49
C PRO A 37 -17.21 -7.26 6.36
N ILE A 38 -17.99 -7.17 7.43
CA ILE A 38 -19.38 -7.65 7.47
C ILE A 38 -20.26 -6.74 6.59
N GLY A 39 -21.09 -7.34 5.74
CA GLY A 39 -22.13 -6.62 4.99
C GLY A 39 -21.63 -5.79 3.81
N GLN A 40 -20.35 -5.89 3.43
CA GLN A 40 -19.73 -5.08 2.37
C GLN A 40 -19.45 -5.89 1.08
N GLN A 41 -20.20 -6.96 0.82
CA GLN A 41 -19.93 -7.89 -0.28
C GLN A 41 -19.80 -7.20 -1.64
N ARG A 42 -20.74 -6.30 -1.96
CA ARG A 42 -20.72 -5.53 -3.22
C ARG A 42 -19.43 -4.70 -3.38
N ALA A 43 -18.94 -4.09 -2.30
CA ALA A 43 -17.72 -3.29 -2.34
C ALA A 43 -16.49 -4.19 -2.55
N LEU A 44 -16.47 -5.36 -1.93
CA LEU A 44 -15.41 -6.36 -2.11
C LEU A 44 -15.37 -6.91 -3.54
N ASP A 45 -16.53 -7.18 -4.15
CA ASP A 45 -16.62 -7.64 -5.53
C ASP A 45 -16.13 -6.58 -6.51
N ALA A 46 -16.53 -5.32 -6.31
CA ALA A 46 -16.07 -4.20 -7.14
C ALA A 46 -14.56 -3.97 -7.02
N LEU A 47 -14.00 -4.11 -5.81
CA LEU A 47 -12.57 -4.01 -5.58
C LEU A 47 -11.80 -5.14 -6.28
N ARG A 48 -12.26 -6.39 -6.14
CA ARG A 48 -11.64 -7.54 -6.83
C ARG A 48 -11.63 -7.35 -8.34
N PHE A 49 -12.79 -7.01 -8.91
CA PHE A 49 -12.91 -6.73 -10.33
C PHE A 49 -11.97 -5.60 -10.78
N GLY A 50 -11.92 -4.48 -10.02
CA GLY A 50 -11.02 -3.37 -10.34
C GLY A 50 -9.54 -3.75 -10.28
N LEU A 51 -9.15 -4.63 -9.35
CA LEU A 51 -7.77 -5.11 -9.21
C LEU A 51 -7.35 -6.14 -10.27
N GLU A 52 -8.30 -6.72 -11.00
CA GLU A 52 -8.02 -7.63 -12.13
C GLU A 52 -7.76 -6.87 -13.44
N ILE A 53 -8.08 -5.57 -13.49
CA ILE A 53 -7.86 -4.74 -14.67
C ILE A 53 -6.40 -4.26 -14.68
N ASP A 54 -5.55 -4.94 -15.43
CA ASP A 54 -4.18 -4.50 -15.71
C ASP A 54 -4.15 -3.56 -16.92
N SER A 55 -4.58 -2.32 -16.72
CA SER A 55 -4.55 -1.28 -17.75
C SER A 55 -4.29 0.10 -17.15
N GLN A 56 -3.39 0.84 -17.78
CA GLN A 56 -3.12 2.22 -17.42
C GLN A 56 -4.39 3.08 -17.52
N GLY A 57 -4.57 4.00 -16.58
CA GLY A 57 -5.72 4.91 -16.51
C GLY A 57 -6.92 4.38 -15.71
N PHE A 58 -6.91 3.10 -15.30
CA PHE A 58 -7.94 2.55 -14.42
C PHE A 58 -7.57 2.75 -12.96
N ASN A 59 -8.37 3.55 -12.26
CA ASN A 59 -8.19 3.85 -10.84
C ASN A 59 -9.46 3.45 -10.07
N ILE A 60 -9.28 2.97 -8.83
CA ILE A 60 -10.39 2.62 -7.95
C ILE A 60 -10.60 3.76 -6.95
N PHE A 61 -11.84 4.25 -6.86
CA PHE A 61 -12.24 5.25 -5.88
C PHE A 61 -13.24 4.67 -4.89
N VAL A 62 -13.01 4.87 -3.59
CA VAL A 62 -13.80 4.24 -2.53
C VAL A 62 -14.51 5.30 -1.67
N VAL A 63 -15.84 5.19 -1.58
CA VAL A 63 -16.71 6.08 -0.80
C VAL A 63 -17.51 5.28 0.21
N GLY A 64 -17.80 5.90 1.34
CA GLY A 64 -18.64 5.37 2.40
C GLY A 64 -18.65 6.32 3.59
N GLU A 65 -19.39 5.96 4.63
CA GLU A 65 -19.46 6.75 5.85
C GLU A 65 -18.15 6.70 6.64
N SER A 66 -17.92 7.72 7.46
CA SER A 66 -16.79 7.75 8.40
C SER A 66 -16.95 6.67 9.48
N GLY A 67 -15.84 6.10 9.95
CA GLY A 67 -15.86 5.07 11.01
C GLY A 67 -16.16 3.64 10.54
N THR A 68 -16.36 3.42 9.24
CA THR A 68 -16.70 2.09 8.67
C THR A 68 -15.48 1.16 8.45
N GLY A 69 -14.27 1.56 8.86
CA GLY A 69 -13.08 0.74 8.67
C GLY A 69 -12.65 0.54 7.21
N ARG A 70 -13.04 1.46 6.30
CA ARG A 70 -12.70 1.39 4.86
C ARG A 70 -11.20 1.24 4.61
N TYR A 71 -10.39 2.10 5.25
CA TYR A 71 -8.94 2.09 5.05
C TYR A 71 -8.30 0.78 5.51
N SER A 72 -8.61 0.32 6.74
CA SER A 72 -8.05 -0.92 7.27
C SER A 72 -8.44 -2.13 6.42
N THR A 73 -9.69 -2.19 6.00
CA THR A 73 -10.19 -3.23 5.09
C THR A 73 -9.45 -3.24 3.76
N LEU A 74 -9.34 -2.08 3.10
CA LEU A 74 -8.65 -1.95 1.81
C LEU A 74 -7.18 -2.33 1.95
N HIS A 75 -6.52 -1.86 2.99
CA HIS A 75 -5.10 -2.14 3.20
C HIS A 75 -4.84 -3.63 3.43
N ALA A 76 -5.70 -4.31 4.20
CA ALA A 76 -5.60 -5.76 4.40
C ALA A 76 -5.80 -6.57 3.11
N ILE A 77 -6.73 -6.15 2.25
CA ILE A 77 -6.98 -6.82 0.96
C ILE A 77 -5.82 -6.57 -0.01
N LEU A 78 -5.41 -5.30 -0.16
CA LEU A 78 -4.31 -4.92 -1.05
C LEU A 78 -2.98 -5.54 -0.60
N GLY A 79 -2.72 -5.60 0.71
CA GLY A 79 -1.53 -6.25 1.26
C GLY A 79 -1.47 -7.75 0.96
N ARG A 80 -2.59 -8.46 1.10
CA ARG A 80 -2.67 -9.89 0.73
C ARG A 80 -2.41 -10.12 -0.75
N ARG A 81 -2.91 -9.23 -1.62
CA ARG A 81 -2.65 -9.30 -3.06
C ARG A 81 -1.20 -8.99 -3.38
N ALA A 82 -0.67 -7.86 -2.89
CA ALA A 82 0.69 -7.41 -3.18
C ALA A 82 1.74 -8.45 -2.76
N ALA A 83 1.49 -9.21 -1.69
CA ALA A 83 2.37 -10.31 -1.27
C ALA A 83 2.49 -11.45 -2.29
N GLN A 84 1.59 -11.53 -3.26
CA GLN A 84 1.57 -12.54 -4.33
C GLN A 84 2.07 -11.99 -5.67
N GLU A 85 2.33 -10.68 -5.76
CA GLU A 85 2.80 -10.01 -6.97
C GLU A 85 4.34 -10.00 -7.01
N PRO A 86 4.95 -9.84 -8.20
CA PRO A 86 6.38 -9.61 -8.31
C PRO A 86 6.83 -8.40 -7.49
N ILE A 87 8.02 -8.49 -6.90
CA ILE A 87 8.61 -7.35 -6.21
C ILE A 87 8.87 -6.25 -7.26
N PRO A 88 8.40 -5.01 -7.03
CA PRO A 88 8.57 -3.94 -8.00
C PRO A 88 10.04 -3.56 -8.16
N ASP A 89 10.36 -3.08 -9.36
CA ASP A 89 11.65 -2.46 -9.67
C ASP A 89 11.91 -1.22 -8.81
N ASP A 90 13.20 -0.95 -8.57
CA ASP A 90 13.67 0.28 -7.96
C ASP A 90 13.68 1.39 -9.02
N TRP A 91 12.95 2.48 -8.78
CA TRP A 91 13.02 3.67 -9.62
C TRP A 91 14.02 4.67 -9.05
N CYS A 92 15.00 5.08 -9.86
CA CYS A 92 16.05 6.01 -9.47
C CYS A 92 16.09 7.22 -10.40
N TYR A 93 16.27 8.40 -9.81
CA TYR A 93 16.54 9.62 -10.55
C TYR A 93 18.05 9.87 -10.60
N LEU A 94 18.57 10.02 -11.81
CA LEU A 94 19.94 10.39 -12.08
C LEU A 94 20.00 11.86 -12.48
N ASN A 95 21.05 12.57 -12.06
CA ASN A 95 21.27 13.93 -12.53
C ASN A 95 21.68 13.89 -14.01
N ASP A 96 20.99 14.67 -14.85
CA ASP A 96 21.43 14.95 -16.21
C ASP A 96 22.39 16.14 -16.20
N PHE A 97 23.67 15.88 -16.50
CA PHE A 97 24.72 16.90 -16.54
C PHE A 97 24.55 17.91 -17.68
N ASN A 98 23.66 17.65 -18.65
CA ASN A 98 23.32 18.62 -19.69
C ASN A 98 22.16 19.54 -19.28
N ASN A 99 21.28 19.07 -18.39
CA ASN A 99 20.11 19.80 -17.93
C ASN A 99 19.76 19.49 -16.47
N ASP A 100 20.25 20.33 -15.56
CA ASP A 100 20.09 20.16 -14.11
C ASP A 100 18.62 20.09 -13.62
N ASN A 101 17.66 20.58 -14.42
CA ASN A 101 16.24 20.58 -14.07
C ASN A 101 15.46 19.35 -14.59
N GLU A 102 16.11 18.49 -15.36
CA GLU A 102 15.48 17.32 -16.00
C GLU A 102 16.26 16.05 -15.65
N PRO A 103 16.10 15.53 -14.41
CA PRO A 103 16.76 14.29 -14.03
C PRO A 103 16.22 13.10 -14.86
N ASP A 104 17.13 12.22 -15.26
CA ASP A 104 16.79 10.98 -15.95
C ASP A 104 16.17 9.99 -14.96
N CYS A 105 15.03 9.40 -15.32
CA CYS A 105 14.38 8.36 -14.52
C CYS A 105 14.69 6.99 -15.10
N ILE A 106 15.32 6.12 -14.30
CA ILE A 106 15.67 4.76 -14.70
C ILE A 106 14.98 3.73 -13.79
N SER A 107 14.57 2.61 -14.40
CA SER A 107 14.08 1.42 -13.70
C SER A 107 15.24 0.45 -13.52
N LEU A 108 15.43 -0.04 -12.30
CA LEU A 108 16.43 -1.03 -11.95
C LEU A 108 15.75 -2.24 -11.29
N PRO A 109 16.25 -3.47 -11.49
CA PRO A 109 15.73 -4.62 -10.77
C PRO A 109 15.77 -4.39 -9.26
N HIS A 110 14.80 -4.96 -8.54
CA HIS A 110 14.70 -4.85 -7.09
C HIS A 110 16.05 -4.96 -6.37
N GLY A 111 16.34 -3.97 -5.52
CA GLY A 111 17.53 -3.89 -4.69
C GLY A 111 18.77 -3.30 -5.38
N LYS A 112 18.77 -3.17 -6.71
CA LYS A 112 19.90 -2.61 -7.47
C LYS A 112 20.02 -1.09 -7.35
N GLY A 113 18.95 -0.37 -7.02
CA GLY A 113 19.03 1.07 -6.77
C GLY A 113 19.94 1.40 -5.59
N LYS A 114 19.90 0.58 -4.53
CA LYS A 114 20.79 0.72 -3.38
C LYS A 114 22.25 0.43 -3.72
N GLU A 115 22.50 -0.58 -4.53
CA GLU A 115 23.84 -0.91 -5.03
C GLU A 115 24.40 0.23 -5.88
N LEU A 116 23.60 0.75 -6.83
CA LEU A 116 23.99 1.90 -7.65
C LEU A 116 24.34 3.13 -6.80
N HIS A 117 23.53 3.43 -5.79
CA HIS A 117 23.81 4.54 -4.89
C HIS A 117 25.17 4.40 -4.19
N GLN A 118 25.48 3.21 -3.66
CA GLN A 118 26.75 2.93 -3.02
C GLN A 118 27.92 3.03 -4.01
N ASP A 119 27.77 2.44 -5.19
CA ASP A 119 28.80 2.50 -6.24
C ASP A 119 29.08 3.94 -6.69
N MET A 120 28.06 4.80 -6.74
CA MET A 120 28.21 6.22 -7.07
C MET A 120 28.94 7.00 -5.97
N GLU A 121 28.63 6.77 -4.69
CA GLU A 121 29.39 7.37 -3.58
C GLU A 121 30.87 6.97 -3.65
N ASP A 122 31.12 5.70 -3.92
CA ASP A 122 32.47 5.14 -4.00
C ASP A 122 33.24 5.68 -5.21
N LEU A 123 32.56 5.84 -6.35
CA LEU A 123 33.10 6.46 -7.55
C LEU A 123 33.52 7.91 -7.28
N VAL A 124 32.63 8.72 -6.70
CA VAL A 124 32.91 10.13 -6.38
C VAL A 124 34.10 10.26 -5.45
N ARG A 125 34.17 9.42 -4.40
CA ARG A 125 35.32 9.36 -3.50
C ARG A 125 36.62 9.03 -4.22
N ARG A 126 36.62 7.98 -5.07
CA ARG A 126 37.80 7.56 -5.84
C ARG A 126 38.25 8.62 -6.82
N LEU A 127 37.32 9.29 -7.50
CA LEU A 127 37.63 10.39 -8.42
C LEU A 127 38.24 11.59 -7.68
N GLY A 128 37.72 11.92 -6.49
CA GLY A 128 38.28 12.96 -5.64
C GLY A 128 39.75 12.73 -5.27
N GLU A 129 40.19 11.48 -5.15
CA GLU A 129 41.61 11.14 -4.90
C GLU A 129 42.42 11.00 -6.19
N ALA A 130 41.85 10.38 -7.24
CA ALA A 130 42.56 10.03 -8.46
C ALA A 130 42.85 11.26 -9.35
N ILE A 131 41.92 12.21 -9.43
CA ILE A 131 42.04 13.39 -10.29
C ILE A 131 43.24 14.26 -9.86
N PRO A 132 43.39 14.68 -8.58
CA PRO A 132 44.55 15.45 -8.15
C PRO A 132 45.87 14.70 -8.36
N ARG A 133 45.92 13.41 -8.00
CA ARG A 133 47.10 12.56 -8.19
C ARG A 133 47.55 12.48 -9.64
N PHE A 134 46.61 12.38 -10.58
CA PHE A 134 46.93 12.37 -12.01
C PHE A 134 47.55 13.70 -12.46
N PHE A 135 47.03 14.83 -12.01
CA PHE A 135 47.60 16.15 -12.35
C PHE A 135 48.99 16.40 -11.72
N GLU A 136 49.29 15.78 -10.58
CA GLU A 136 50.60 15.82 -9.93
C GLU A 136 51.62 14.84 -10.55
N SER A 137 51.17 13.94 -11.44
CA SER A 137 52.03 12.95 -12.06
C SER A 137 53.08 13.58 -12.99
N ARG A 138 54.22 12.89 -13.13
CA ARG A 138 55.29 13.33 -14.04
C ARG A 138 54.87 13.20 -15.50
N GLU A 139 54.01 12.23 -15.83
CA GLU A 139 53.51 12.05 -17.19
C GLU A 139 52.70 13.27 -17.68
N PHE A 140 51.82 13.83 -16.84
CA PHE A 140 51.05 15.03 -17.21
C PHE A 140 51.93 16.28 -17.32
N ASN A 141 52.91 16.45 -16.41
CA ASN A 141 53.83 17.60 -16.45
C ASN A 141 54.82 17.56 -17.64
N GLN A 142 55.07 16.39 -18.25
CA GLN A 142 55.91 16.28 -19.45
C GLN A 142 55.16 16.57 -20.76
N GLN A 143 53.82 16.57 -20.74
CA GLN A 143 52.98 16.91 -21.91
C GLN A 143 52.43 18.34 -21.89
N LYS A 144 52.76 19.11 -20.85
CA LYS A 144 52.47 20.55 -20.76
C LYS A 144 53.53 21.37 -21.49
#